data_AF-A0A2E2TUZ2-F1
#
_entry.id   AF-A0A2E2TUZ2-F1
#
_cell.length_a   1.000
_cell.length_b   1.000
_cell.length_c   1.000
_cell.angle_alpha   90.00
_cell.angle_beta   90.00
_cell.angle_gamma   90.00
#
_symmetry.space_group_name_H-M   'P 1'
#
loop_
_entity.id
_entity.type
_entity.pdbx_description
1 polymer ?
#
loop_
_entity_poly.entity_id
_entity_poly.type
_entity_poly.pdbx_seq_one_letter_code
_entity_poly.pdbx_strand_id
1 'polypeptide(L)' 'SLSSIDNHELDQTQMVVEEMNASEKQVPEINSQSDYPLIEDVAHKTDDNGYEWFIAQDGTNFYRTIGSQADWTMLEN' A
#
# COMPACT_ATOMS: atom_id res chain seq x y z
N SER A 1 -15.75 -20.33 68.60
CA SER A 1 -14.99 -21.46 68.04
C SER A 1 -15.03 -21.34 66.53
N LEU A 2 -13.87 -21.20 65.87
CA LEU A 2 -13.79 -21.12 64.41
C LEU A 2 -13.21 -22.44 63.91
N SER A 3 -14.04 -23.21 63.21
CA SER A 3 -13.68 -24.53 62.70
C SER A 3 -12.85 -24.40 61.43
N SER A 4 -11.71 -25.08 61.40
CA SER A 4 -10.91 -25.34 60.20
C SER A 4 -11.75 -26.01 59.12
N ILE A 5 -11.65 -25.50 57.90
CA ILE A 5 -11.88 -26.29 56.69
C ILE A 5 -10.61 -26.13 55.85
N ASP A 6 -9.74 -27.12 56.01
CA ASP A 6 -8.75 -27.49 55.01
C ASP A 6 -9.48 -28.38 54.01
N ASN A 7 -9.46 -28.05 52.72
CA ASN A 7 -9.67 -29.01 51.64
C ASN A 7 -9.39 -28.37 50.27
N HIS A 8 -8.23 -28.77 49.74
CA HIS A 8 -8.10 -29.39 48.43
C HIS A 8 -8.21 -28.49 47.19
N GLU A 9 -7.03 -28.18 46.65
CA GLU A 9 -6.69 -28.32 45.23
C GLU A 9 -7.80 -27.93 44.24
N LEU A 10 -7.82 -26.66 43.87
CA LEU A 10 -8.34 -26.23 42.59
C LEU A 10 -7.20 -25.50 41.88
N ASP A 11 -6.31 -26.29 41.30
CA ASP A 11 -5.42 -25.88 40.22
C ASP A 11 -6.29 -25.34 39.08
N GLN A 12 -6.63 -24.05 39.18
CA GLN A 12 -7.40 -23.31 38.18
C GLN A 12 -6.47 -22.32 37.49
N THR A 13 -5.19 -22.67 37.34
CA THR A 13 -4.37 -22.12 36.26
C THR A 13 -4.77 -22.80 34.95
N GLN A 14 -6.06 -22.68 34.60
CA GLN A 14 -6.52 -22.98 33.26
C GLN A 14 -6.06 -21.81 32.39
N MET A 15 -4.84 -21.95 31.86
CA MET A 15 -4.26 -21.04 30.89
C MET A 15 -5.19 -21.06 29.66
N VAL A 16 -6.08 -20.08 29.57
CA VAL A 16 -6.77 -19.78 28.33
C VAL A 16 -5.69 -19.24 27.40
N VAL A 17 -5.07 -20.15 26.64
CA VAL A 17 -4.38 -19.79 25.41
C VAL A 17 -5.50 -19.40 24.46
N GLU A 18 -6.05 -18.20 24.70
CA GLU A 18 -6.95 -17.56 23.77
C GLU A 18 -6.13 -17.43 22.50
N GLU A 19 -6.51 -18.27 21.56
CA GLU A 19 -5.91 -18.45 20.27
C GLU A 19 -5.53 -17.07 19.76
N MET A 20 -4.23 -16.85 19.55
CA MET A 20 -3.73 -15.81 18.67
C MET A 20 -4.28 -16.13 17.29
N ASN A 21 -5.57 -15.83 17.09
CA ASN A 21 -6.13 -15.42 15.83
C ASN A 21 -5.47 -14.07 15.54
N ALA A 22 -4.16 -14.11 15.26
CA ALA A 22 -3.64 -13.36 14.16
C ALA A 22 -4.38 -13.91 12.93
N SER A 23 -5.65 -13.51 12.79
CA SER A 23 -6.13 -13.12 11.48
C SER A 23 -5.09 -12.10 11.05
N GLU A 24 -4.11 -12.59 10.30
CA GLU A 24 -3.19 -11.78 9.53
C GLU A 24 -4.09 -10.73 8.92
N LYS A 25 -4.04 -9.52 9.47
CA LYS A 25 -4.80 -8.40 8.93
C LYS A 25 -4.26 -8.32 7.53
N GLN A 26 -5.03 -8.88 6.59
CA GLN A 26 -4.74 -8.77 5.19
C GLN A 26 -4.81 -7.28 4.94
N VAL A 27 -3.64 -6.64 4.95
CA VAL A 27 -3.51 -5.25 4.56
C VAL A 27 -4.20 -5.20 3.20
N PRO A 28 -5.23 -4.37 3.02
CA PRO A 28 -5.80 -4.21 1.70
C PRO A 28 -4.62 -3.94 0.77
N GLU A 29 -4.45 -4.76 -0.28
CA GLU A 29 -3.56 -4.41 -1.36
C GLU A 29 -4.06 -3.06 -1.85
N ILE A 30 -3.36 -2.01 -1.43
CA ILE A 30 -3.54 -0.67 -1.97
C ILE A 30 -3.04 -0.85 -3.39
N ASN A 31 -3.96 -1.17 -4.31
CA ASN A 31 -3.75 -1.14 -5.73
C ASN A 31 -3.42 0.30 -6.09
N SER A 32 -2.20 0.70 -5.75
CA SER A 32 -1.57 1.97 -6.08
C SER A 32 -1.01 1.83 -7.49
N GLN A 33 -1.82 1.28 -8.39
CA GLN A 33 -1.58 1.42 -9.80
C GLN A 33 -1.97 2.86 -10.09
N SER A 34 -1.10 3.79 -9.71
CA SER A 34 -1.19 5.15 -10.19
C SER A 34 -1.01 5.03 -11.69
N ASP A 35 -2.04 5.35 -12.48
CA ASP A 35 -1.95 5.49 -13.94
C ASP A 35 -1.00 6.63 -14.36
N TYR A 36 -0.38 7.30 -13.38
CA TYR A 36 0.68 8.27 -13.57
C TYR A 36 2.03 7.59 -13.82
N PRO A 37 2.74 7.96 -14.89
CA PRO A 37 4.13 7.54 -15.09
C PRO A 37 5.05 8.09 -13.99
N LEU A 38 6.08 7.31 -13.67
CA LEU A 38 7.18 7.69 -12.78
C LEU A 38 8.16 8.61 -13.50
N ILE A 39 8.96 9.36 -12.72
CA ILE A 39 10.00 10.24 -13.27
C ILE A 39 11.01 9.47 -14.13
N GLU A 40 11.28 8.20 -13.80
CA GLU A 40 12.19 7.33 -14.52
C GLU A 40 11.60 6.74 -15.82
N ASP A 41 10.30 6.86 -16.05
CA ASP A 41 9.68 6.39 -17.28
C ASP A 41 10.22 7.15 -18.49
N VAL A 42 10.50 6.38 -19.55
CA VAL A 42 11.05 6.89 -20.80
C VAL A 42 9.91 7.42 -21.66
N ALA A 43 10.09 8.61 -22.22
CA ALA A 43 9.13 9.18 -23.15
C ALA A 43 8.95 8.30 -24.40
N HIS A 44 7.70 8.15 -24.83
CA HIS A 44 7.37 7.50 -26.10
C HIS A 44 7.73 8.34 -27.32
N LYS A 45 7.61 9.68 -27.19
CA LYS A 45 7.94 10.62 -28.26
C LYS A 45 8.42 11.96 -27.69
N THR A 46 9.14 12.70 -28.51
CA THR A 46 9.47 14.12 -28.30
C THR A 46 8.88 14.94 -29.44
N ASP A 47 8.59 16.21 -29.18
CA ASP A 47 8.11 17.15 -30.20
C ASP A 47 9.03 18.36 -30.39
N ASP A 48 8.78 19.11 -31.47
CA ASP A 48 9.56 20.31 -31.82
C ASP A 48 9.29 21.50 -30.88
N ASN A 49 8.29 21.41 -30.00
CA ASN A 49 7.96 22.44 -29.02
C ASN A 49 8.77 22.29 -27.72
N GLY A 50 9.61 21.26 -27.62
CA GLY A 50 10.48 21.04 -26.46
C GLY A 50 9.86 20.15 -25.39
N TYR A 51 8.82 19.37 -25.72
CA TYR A 51 8.20 18.42 -24.80
C TYR A 51 8.50 16.98 -25.15
N GLU A 52 8.58 16.17 -24.11
CA GLU A 52 8.58 14.72 -24.18
C GLU A 52 7.24 14.19 -23.65
N TRP A 53 6.75 13.11 -24.25
CA TRP A 53 5.39 12.61 -24.05
C TRP A 53 5.39 11.14 -23.64
N PHE A 54 4.56 10.82 -22.66
CA PHE A 54 4.24 9.46 -22.25
C PHE A 54 2.75 9.21 -22.49
N ILE A 55 2.40 8.00 -22.91
CA ILE A 55 1.00 7.61 -23.19
C ILE A 55 0.73 6.41 -22.31
N ALA A 56 -0.13 6.56 -21.30
CA ALA A 56 -0.50 5.45 -20.43
C ALA A 56 -1.37 4.43 -21.18
N GLN A 57 -1.54 3.25 -20.58
CA GLN A 57 -2.26 2.13 -21.21
C GLN A 57 -3.75 2.45 -21.46
N ASP A 58 -4.33 3.33 -20.66
CA ASP A 58 -5.69 3.85 -20.80
C ASP A 58 -5.83 4.91 -21.90
N GLY A 59 -4.73 5.33 -22.52
CA GLY A 59 -4.68 6.38 -23.53
C GLY A 59 -4.47 7.79 -22.98
N THR A 60 -4.33 7.95 -21.66
CA THR A 60 -4.05 9.25 -21.03
C THR A 60 -2.67 9.74 -21.48
N ASN A 61 -2.63 11.00 -21.94
CA ASN A 61 -1.39 11.64 -22.35
C ASN A 61 -0.76 12.38 -21.18
N PHE A 62 0.55 12.23 -21.03
CA PHE A 62 1.37 12.98 -20.10
C PHE A 62 2.51 13.66 -20.83
N TYR A 63 2.94 14.82 -20.34
CA TYR A 63 4.04 15.59 -20.93
C TYR A 63 4.95 16.18 -19.85
N ARG A 64 6.21 16.40 -20.22
CA ARG A 64 7.19 17.21 -19.47
C ARG A 64 8.16 17.86 -20.45
N THR A 65 8.97 18.79 -19.98
CA THR A 65 10.00 19.42 -20.83
C THR A 65 11.19 18.49 -21.04
N ILE A 66 11.73 18.47 -22.25
CA ILE A 66 12.83 17.58 -22.64
C ILE A 66 14.03 17.74 -21.71
N GLY A 67 14.47 16.63 -21.11
CA GLY A 67 15.67 16.59 -20.28
C GLY A 67 15.50 17.25 -18.90
N SER A 68 14.28 17.61 -18.51
CA SER A 68 14.00 18.20 -17.20
C SER A 68 14.12 17.21 -16.05
N GLN A 69 13.89 15.92 -16.32
CA GLN A 69 13.71 14.90 -15.28
C GLN A 69 12.64 15.31 -14.23
N ALA A 70 11.69 16.16 -14.63
CA ALA A 70 10.59 16.57 -13.79
C ALA A 70 9.49 15.49 -13.77
N ASP A 71 8.57 15.65 -12.82
CA ASP A 71 7.32 14.90 -12.79
C ASP A 71 6.51 15.13 -14.07
N TRP A 72 5.76 14.09 -14.44
CA TRP A 72 4.89 14.11 -15.59
C TRP A 72 3.62 14.91 -15.31
N THR A 73 3.27 15.80 -16.25
CA THR A 73 2.00 16.55 -16.21
C THR A 73 0.97 15.84 -17.06
N MET A 74 -0.18 15.48 -16.48
CA MET A 74 -1.30 14.92 -17.21
C MET A 74 -1.92 15.98 -18.14
N LEU A 75 -2.17 15.60 -19.39
CA LEU A 75 -2.92 16.43 -20.32
C LEU A 75 -4.42 16.22 -20.06
N GLU A 76 -5.05 17.21 -19.44
CA GLU A 76 -6.51 17.25 -19.28
C GLU A 76 -7.19 17.58 -20.63
N ASN A 77 -8.36 16.99 -20.86
CA ASN A 77 -9.05 16.98 -22.15
C ASN A 77 -10.22 17.99 -22.24
#